data_AF-A0AAU9JTK2-F1
#
_entry.id   AF-A0AAU9JTK2-F1
#
_cell.length_a   1.000
_cell.length_b   1.000
_cell.length_c   1.000
_cell.angle_alpha   90.00
_cell.angle_beta   90.00
_cell.angle_gamma   90.00
#
_symmetry.space_group_name_H-M   'P 1'
#
loop_
_entity.id
_entity.type
_entity.pdbx_description
1 polymer ?
#
loop_
_entity_poly.entity_id
_entity_poly.type
_entity_poly.pdbx_seq_one_letter_code
_entity_poly.pdbx_strand_id
1 'polypeptide(L)'
;MTTKITFQVKFEHDIDDISESFLANILNFAVISLYGQVGGSQIQYRLLDIDAENHQVAIETPNEDASKLWCALTLLGYYGSTRIRVKVTSEALLQEIEEIMV
;
A
#
# COMPACT_ATOMS: atom_id res chain seq x y z
N MET A 1 -19.22 -0.98 -0.46
CA MET A 1 -18.56 -1.99 0.40
C MET A 1 -17.10 -1.61 0.52
N THR A 2 -16.49 -1.87 1.69
CA THR A 2 -15.08 -1.62 1.94
C THR A 2 -14.33 -2.95 2.05
N THR A 3 -13.03 -2.91 1.81
CA THR A 3 -12.12 -4.04 1.98
C THR A 3 -10.89 -3.59 2.76
N LYS A 4 -10.23 -4.56 3.40
CA LYS A 4 -8.93 -4.37 4.04
C LYS A 4 -7.81 -4.71 3.08
N ILE A 5 -6.82 -3.83 3.01
CA ILE A 5 -5.54 -4.07 2.36
C ILE A 5 -4.45 -3.93 3.42
N THR A 6 -3.50 -4.85 3.42
CA THR A 6 -2.29 -4.76 4.23
C THR A 6 -1.09 -4.75 3.30
N PHE A 7 -0.15 -3.83 3.50
CA PHE A 7 1.11 -3.86 2.76
C PHE A 7 2.30 -3.87 3.71
N GLN A 8 3.34 -4.59 3.31
CA GLN A 8 4.62 -4.65 4.02
C GLN A 8 5.73 -4.14 3.10
N VAL A 9 6.59 -3.28 3.64
CA VAL A 9 7.71 -2.69 2.90
C VAL A 9 9.02 -3.35 3.34
N LYS A 10 9.83 -3.77 2.37
CA LYS A 10 11.22 -4.19 2.61
C LYS A 10 12.17 -3.26 1.86
N PHE A 11 13.20 -2.80 2.56
CA PHE A 11 14.23 -1.92 2.01
C PHE A 11 15.43 -2.74 1.55
N GLU A 12 16.13 -2.26 0.53
CA GLU A 12 17.38 -2.89 0.05
C GLU A 12 18.53 -2.78 1.06
N HIS A 13 18.50 -1.73 1.89
CA HIS A 13 19.46 -1.48 2.95
C HIS A 13 18.70 -1.23 4.26
N ASP A 14 19.37 -1.49 5.38
CA ASP A 14 18.84 -1.14 6.69
C ASP A 14 18.67 0.38 6.77
N ILE A 15 17.48 0.79 7.21
CA ILE A 15 17.15 2.19 7.47
C ILE A 15 16.88 2.27 8.96
N ASP A 16 17.67 3.09 9.65
CA ASP A 16 17.46 3.36 11.06
C ASP A 16 16.16 4.16 11.26
N ASP A 17 15.46 3.87 12.36
CA ASP A 17 14.32 4.65 12.86
C ASP A 17 13.15 4.82 11.86
N ILE A 18 12.67 3.71 11.29
CA ILE A 18 11.42 3.72 10.53
C ILE A 18 10.24 4.02 11.47
N SER A 19 9.64 5.20 11.30
CA SER A 19 8.47 5.64 12.07
C SER A 19 7.16 5.32 11.37
N GLU A 20 6.05 5.35 12.12
CA GLU A 20 4.71 5.22 11.54
C GLU A 20 4.44 6.26 10.44
N SER A 21 4.86 7.51 10.69
CA SER A 21 4.72 8.61 9.71
C SER A 21 5.49 8.35 8.43
N PHE A 22 6.65 7.69 8.51
CA PHE A 22 7.46 7.33 7.37
C PHE A 22 6.74 6.32 6.48
N LEU A 23 6.14 5.28 7.08
CA LEU A 23 5.36 4.28 6.36
C LEU A 23 4.07 4.86 5.75
N ALA A 24 3.38 5.76 6.47
CA ALA A 24 2.22 6.47 5.93
C ALA A 24 2.59 7.34 4.71
N ASN A 25 3.77 7.98 4.73
CA ASN A 25 4.26 8.77 3.61
C ASN A 25 4.59 7.90 2.37
N ILE A 26 5.03 6.64 2.56
CA ILE A 26 5.23 5.70 1.45
C ILE A 26 3.92 5.44 0.72
N LEU A 27 2.82 5.22 1.44
CA LEU A 27 1.49 5.03 0.82
C LEU A 27 1.09 6.25 0.00
N ASN A 28 1.17 7.44 0.59
CA ASN A 28 0.83 8.68 -0.11
C ASN A 28 1.71 8.90 -1.35
N PHE A 29 3.02 8.63 -1.22
CA PHE A 29 3.96 8.72 -2.32
C PHE A 29 3.62 7.72 -3.43
N ALA A 30 3.26 6.47 -3.11
CA ALA A 30 2.86 5.47 -4.08
C ALA A 30 1.66 5.96 -4.92
N VAL A 31 0.62 6.44 -4.24
CA VAL A 31 -0.62 6.92 -4.84
C VAL A 31 -0.35 8.12 -5.76
N ILE A 32 0.36 9.13 -5.25
CA ILE A 32 0.66 10.35 -6.02
C ILE A 32 1.60 10.06 -7.18
N SER A 33 2.58 9.18 -7.01
CA SER A 33 3.54 8.85 -8.07
C SER A 33 2.88 8.20 -9.28
N LEU A 34 1.84 7.38 -9.05
CA LEU A 34 1.13 6.71 -10.13
C LEU A 34 -0.01 7.55 -10.72
N TYR A 35 -0.83 8.18 -9.87
CA TYR A 35 -2.07 8.84 -10.29
C TYR A 35 -1.99 10.37 -10.35
N GLY A 36 -0.85 10.95 -9.95
CA GLY A 36 -0.68 12.39 -9.81
C GLY A 36 -1.46 12.99 -8.64
N GLN A 37 -1.31 14.29 -8.43
CA GLN A 37 -1.96 15.00 -7.32
C GLN A 37 -3.49 14.96 -7.41
N VAL A 38 -4.04 15.18 -8.60
CA VAL A 38 -5.49 15.22 -8.82
C VAL A 38 -6.09 13.82 -8.68
N GLY A 39 -5.59 12.84 -9.44
CA GLY A 39 -6.11 11.47 -9.40
C GLY A 39 -5.88 10.81 -8.04
N GLY A 40 -4.72 11.03 -7.42
CA GLY A 40 -4.39 10.53 -6.10
C GLY A 40 -5.30 11.08 -5.00
N SER A 41 -5.69 12.36 -5.06
CA SER A 41 -6.60 12.97 -4.08
C SER A 41 -8.02 12.39 -4.08
N GLN A 42 -8.40 11.70 -5.15
CA GLN A 42 -9.73 11.07 -5.28
C GLN A 42 -9.75 9.64 -4.74
N ILE A 43 -8.59 9.02 -4.51
CA ILE A 43 -8.48 7.67 -3.99
C ILE A 43 -8.73 7.71 -2.48
N GLN A 44 -9.76 7.00 -2.04
CA GLN A 44 -10.20 7.00 -0.66
C GLN A 44 -9.60 5.82 0.11
N TYR A 45 -9.01 6.10 1.26
CA TYR A 45 -8.58 5.07 2.21
C TYR A 45 -8.52 5.65 3.62
N ARG A 46 -8.55 4.76 4.62
CA ARG A 46 -8.32 5.06 6.03
C ARG A 46 -7.22 4.16 6.56
N LEU A 47 -6.20 4.75 7.19
CA LEU A 47 -5.19 4.00 7.94
C LEU A 47 -5.87 3.37 9.16
N LEU A 48 -5.72 2.05 9.31
CA LEU A 48 -6.24 1.31 10.47
C LEU A 48 -5.16 1.09 11.52
N ASP A 49 -3.98 0.68 11.06
CA ASP A 49 -2.85 0.31 11.91
C ASP A 49 -1.53 0.48 11.16
N ILE A 50 -0.47 0.83 11.88
CA ILE A 50 0.89 0.94 11.35
C ILE A 50 1.84 0.26 12.33
N ASP A 51 2.38 -0.87 11.91
CA ASP A 51 3.41 -1.61 12.63
C ASP A 51 4.78 -1.21 12.09
N ALA A 52 5.42 -0.29 12.79
CA ALA A 52 6.74 0.22 12.46
C ALA A 52 7.83 -0.85 12.62
N GLU A 53 7.68 -1.82 13.53
CA GLU A 53 8.67 -2.88 13.74
C GLU A 53 8.69 -3.87 12.56
N ASN A 54 7.50 -4.20 12.03
CA ASN A 54 7.36 -5.12 10.89
C ASN A 54 7.26 -4.42 9.54
N HIS A 55 7.39 -3.09 9.50
CA HIS A 55 7.21 -2.24 8.31
C HIS A 55 5.88 -2.50 7.58
N GLN A 56 4.81 -2.65 8.35
CA GLN A 56 3.51 -3.04 7.85
C GLN A 56 2.47 -1.95 8.09
N VAL A 57 1.56 -1.78 7.13
CA VAL A 57 0.45 -0.84 7.23
C VAL A 57 -0.83 -1.56 6.83
N ALA A 58 -1.86 -1.44 7.64
CA ALA A 58 -3.21 -1.89 7.34
C ALA A 58 -4.09 -0.70 7.00
N ILE A 59 -4.84 -0.79 5.89
CA ILE A 59 -5.76 0.22 5.41
C ILE A 59 -7.13 -0.37 5.11
N GLU A 60 -8.16 0.45 5.32
CA GLU A 60 -9.52 0.21 4.85
C GLU A 60 -9.80 1.12 3.66
N THR A 61 -10.38 0.58 2.60
CA THR A 61 -10.66 1.33 1.36
C THR A 61 -11.99 0.88 0.76
N PRO A 62 -12.72 1.74 0.03
CA PRO A 62 -13.77 1.28 -0.87
C PRO A 62 -13.22 0.27 -1.88
N ASN A 63 -14.03 -0.73 -2.24
CA ASN A 63 -13.62 -1.78 -3.19
C ASN A 63 -13.20 -1.22 -4.56
N GLU A 64 -13.82 -0.12 -5.00
CA GLU A 64 -13.49 0.55 -6.28
C GLU A 64 -12.09 1.20 -6.31
N ASP A 65 -11.54 1.52 -5.14
CA ASP A 65 -10.20 2.11 -4.99
C ASP A 65 -9.14 1.08 -4.59
N ALA A 66 -9.57 -0.11 -4.15
CA ALA A 66 -8.69 -1.19 -3.72
C ALA A 66 -7.70 -1.61 -4.81
N SER A 67 -8.17 -1.75 -6.04
CA SER A 67 -7.32 -2.10 -7.19
C SER A 67 -6.30 -0.99 -7.53
N LYS A 68 -6.67 0.28 -7.32
CA LYS A 68 -5.77 1.42 -7.53
C LYS A 68 -4.65 1.46 -6.50
N LEU A 69 -4.99 1.26 -5.24
CA LEU A 69 -4.02 1.17 -4.14
C LEU A 69 -3.09 -0.03 -4.33
N TRP A 70 -3.64 -1.19 -4.69
CA TRP A 70 -2.84 -2.38 -5.00
C TRP A 70 -1.86 -2.12 -6.15
N CYS A 71 -2.31 -1.49 -7.24
CA CYS A 71 -1.47 -1.17 -8.39
C CYS A 71 -0.36 -0.18 -8.02
N ALA A 72 -0.69 0.92 -7.34
CA ALA A 72 0.28 1.93 -6.90
C ALA A 72 1.37 1.34 -6.01
N LEU A 73 0.98 0.52 -5.02
CA LEU A 73 1.92 -0.12 -4.10
C LEU A 73 2.78 -1.18 -4.80
N THR A 74 2.20 -1.97 -5.71
CA THR A 74 2.92 -3.02 -6.44
C THR A 74 3.96 -2.46 -7.40
N LEU A 75 3.66 -1.32 -8.04
CA LEU A 75 4.58 -0.65 -8.97
C LEU A 75 5.65 0.21 -8.27
N LEU A 76 5.56 0.37 -6.95
CA LEU A 76 6.50 1.21 -6.21
C LEU A 76 7.86 0.51 -6.04
N GLY A 77 8.82 0.87 -6.90
CA GLY A 77 10.17 0.30 -6.88
C GLY A 77 11.20 1.06 -6.04
N TYR A 78 10.90 2.29 -5.62
CA TYR A 78 11.81 3.13 -4.84
C TYR A 78 11.03 4.09 -3.93
N TYR A 79 11.67 4.51 -2.84
CA TYR A 79 11.22 5.62 -2.00
C TYR A 79 12.44 6.41 -1.51
N GLY A 80 12.44 7.72 -1.75
CA GLY A 80 13.65 8.54 -1.58
C GLY A 80 14.78 8.03 -2.47
N SER A 81 15.92 7.69 -1.88
CA SER A 81 17.11 7.16 -2.58
C SER A 81 17.27 5.63 -2.49
N THR A 82 16.31 4.92 -1.92
CA THR A 82 16.43 3.48 -1.63
C THR A 82 15.43 2.67 -2.45
N ARG A 83 15.87 1.53 -3.00
CA ARG A 83 14.96 0.57 -3.62
C ARG A 83 14.16 -0.14 -2.54
N ILE A 84 12.89 -0.35 -2.83
CA ILE A 84 11.98 -1.05 -1.93
C ILE A 84 11.23 -2.16 -2.65
N ARG A 85 10.76 -3.13 -1.88
CA ARG A 85 9.82 -4.15 -2.33
C ARG A 85 8.59 -4.07 -1.44
N VAL A 86 7.43 -3.98 -2.07
CA VAL A 86 6.15 -3.93 -1.36
C VAL A 86 5.41 -5.24 -1.56
N LYS A 87 5.06 -5.91 -0.47
CA LYS A 87 4.16 -7.06 -0.48
C LYS A 87 2.77 -6.57 -0.10
N VAL A 88 1.82 -6.65 -1.02
CA VAL A 88 0.42 -6.28 -0.78
C VAL A 88 -0.41 -7.54 -0.57
N THR A 89 -1.25 -7.54 0.46
CA THR A 89 -2.22 -8.61 0.78
C THR A 89 -3.59 -7.96 0.91
N SER A 90 -4.61 -8.51 0.24
CA SER A 90 -5.97 -7.97 0.26
C SER A 90 -6.95 -9.13 0.44
N GLU A 91 -7.88 -8.98 1.38
CA GLU A 91 -8.88 -10.01 1.68
C GLU A 91 -9.85 -10.21 0.50
N ALA A 92 -10.27 -9.13 -0.16
CA ALA A 92 -11.18 -9.18 -1.31
C ALA A 92 -10.52 -9.77 -2.58
N LEU A 93 -9.25 -9.44 -2.86
CA LEU A 93 -8.55 -9.97 -4.05
C LEU A 93 -8.23 -11.46 -3.92
N LEU A 94 -8.02 -11.96 -2.70
CA LEU A 94 -7.82 -13.39 -2.47
C LEU A 94 -9.07 -14.20 -2.82
N GLN A 95 -10.26 -13.69 -2.46
CA GLN A 95 -11.54 -14.32 -2.81
C GLN A 95 -11.80 -14.31 -4.32
N GLU A 96 -11.52 -13.19 -5.01
CA GLU A 96 -11.69 -13.09 -6.47
C GLU A 96 -10.75 -14.04 -7.25
N ILE A 97 -9.51 -14.23 -6.77
CA ILE A 97 -8.59 -15.20 -7.39
C ILE A 97 -9.07 -16.63 -7.17
N GLU A 98 -9.58 -16.96 -5.98
CA GLU A 98 -10.13 -18.29 -5.68
C GLU A 98 -11.33 -18.63 -6.56
N GLU A 99 -12.22 -17.66 -6.83
CA GLU A 99 -13.38 -17.86 -7.72
C GLU A 99 -13.00 -18.09 -9.19
N ILE A 100 -11.88 -17.54 -9.67
CA ILE A 100 -11.40 -17.73 -11.05
C ILE A 100 -10.74 -19.11 -11.25
N MET A 101 -10.26 -19.74 -10.17
CA MET A 101 -9.58 -21.05 -10.22
C MET A 101 -10.52 -22.26 -10.11
N VAL A 102 -11.84 -22.06 -10.07
CA VAL A 102 -12.87 -23.11 -10.01
C VAL A 102 -13.55 -23.29 -11.37
#